data_AF-A0A8T1FNN3-F1
#
_entry.id   AF-A0A8T1FNN3-F1
#
_cell.length_a   1.000
_cell.length_b   1.000
_cell.length_c   1.000
_cell.angle_alpha   90.00
_cell.angle_beta   90.00
_cell.angle_gamma   90.00
#
_symmetry.space_group_name_H-M   'P 1'
#
loop_
_entity.id
_entity.type
_entity.pdbx_description
1 polymer ?
#
loop_
_entity_poly.entity_id
_entity_poly.type
_entity_poly.pdbx_seq_one_letter_code
_entity_poly.pdbx_strand_id
1 'polypeptide(L)'
;MADFLGGGGGQQSWSGHTRRPSVRPKRVHPPPHYAKEAVGARTRDRLRAFGRRIEGPGVTAEESMCWWDELKRDSVRETLLTTGEQMTRTRRSLSQKLRWLVSGTDTSGSNPGCHC
;
A
#
# COMPACT_ATOMS: atom_id res chain seq x y z
N MET A 1 24.66 65.12 -23.47
CA MET A 1 23.61 64.09 -23.25
C MET A 1 24.28 62.94 -22.54
N ALA A 2 24.06 62.87 -21.23
CA ALA A 2 24.86 62.09 -20.29
C ALA A 2 24.25 60.70 -20.01
N ASP A 3 25.13 59.71 -20.03
CA ASP A 3 25.27 58.61 -19.08
C ASP A 3 24.10 57.63 -18.85
N PHE A 4 24.29 56.49 -19.51
CA PHE A 4 23.87 55.16 -19.11
C PHE A 4 24.64 54.75 -17.84
N LEU A 5 23.93 54.41 -16.74
CA LEU A 5 24.26 53.36 -15.74
C LEU A 5 23.41 53.54 -14.46
N GLY A 6 22.83 52.43 -13.96
CA GLY A 6 22.18 52.30 -12.65
C GLY A 6 20.87 51.52 -12.75
N GLY A 7 20.77 50.21 -12.51
CA GLY A 7 21.55 49.39 -11.57
C GLY A 7 20.86 49.38 -10.20
N GLY A 8 20.01 48.38 -9.96
CA GLY A 8 19.32 48.16 -8.66
C GLY A 8 17.92 47.59 -8.90
N GLY A 9 17.76 46.31 -9.19
CA GLY A 9 17.98 45.26 -8.19
C GLY A 9 16.63 44.92 -7.58
N GLY A 10 15.82 44.18 -8.35
CA GLY A 10 14.50 43.74 -7.93
C GLY A 10 14.56 43.01 -6.59
N GLN A 11 13.65 43.38 -5.70
CA GLN A 11 13.38 42.69 -4.45
C GLN A 11 12.94 41.25 -4.75
N GLN A 12 13.90 40.36 -4.97
CA GLN A 12 13.66 38.93 -4.93
C GLN A 12 13.56 38.56 -3.45
N SER A 13 12.32 38.42 -3.00
CA SER A 13 11.95 37.80 -1.74
C SER A 13 12.61 36.42 -1.65
N TRP A 14 13.67 36.32 -0.85
CA TRP A 14 14.32 35.05 -0.55
C TRP A 14 13.45 34.26 0.43
N SER A 15 12.73 33.29 -0.14
CA SER A 15 12.78 31.91 0.34
C SER A 15 12.40 31.67 1.80
N GLY A 16 11.10 31.72 2.08
CA GLY A 16 10.50 30.87 3.10
C GLY A 16 10.60 29.40 2.68
N HIS A 17 11.78 28.79 2.77
CA HIS A 17 11.92 27.33 2.75
C HIS A 17 11.27 26.79 4.03
N THR A 18 9.95 26.62 4.00
CA THR A 18 9.28 25.70 4.91
C THR A 18 9.91 24.35 4.64
N ARG A 19 10.84 23.93 5.50
CA ARG A 19 11.35 22.56 5.54
C ARG A 19 10.11 21.67 5.56
N ARG A 20 9.80 21.01 4.44
CA ARG A 20 8.77 19.98 4.42
C ARG A 20 9.08 19.07 5.61
N PRO A 21 8.14 18.86 6.54
CA PRO A 21 8.40 17.96 7.66
C PRO A 21 8.86 16.65 7.06
N SER A 22 10.07 16.22 7.44
CA SER A 22 10.64 14.96 7.00
C SER A 22 9.59 13.89 7.27
N VAL A 23 9.01 13.31 6.21
CA VAL A 23 8.04 12.23 6.34
C VAL A 23 8.83 11.06 6.90
N ARG A 24 8.81 10.91 8.23
CA ARG A 24 9.43 9.75 8.88
C ARG A 24 8.72 8.53 8.29
N PRO A 25 9.45 7.57 7.68
CA PRO A 25 8.82 6.39 7.13
C PRO A 25 7.99 5.73 8.23
N LYS A 26 6.75 5.38 7.90
CA LYS A 26 5.84 4.72 8.83
C LYS A 26 6.56 3.51 9.41
N ARG A 27 6.63 3.38 10.74
CA ARG A 27 7.24 2.21 11.38
C ARG A 27 6.51 0.96 10.88
N VAL A 28 7.16 0.19 10.01
CA VAL A 28 6.63 -1.05 9.48
C VAL A 28 7.03 -2.14 10.47
N HIS A 29 6.05 -2.69 11.17
CA HIS A 29 6.28 -3.91 11.94
C HIS A 29 6.50 -5.07 10.96
N PRO A 30 7.48 -5.95 11.22
CA PRO A 30 7.65 -7.13 10.39
C PRO A 30 6.35 -7.93 10.37
N PRO A 31 6.00 -8.53 9.22
CA PRO A 31 4.81 -9.36 9.14
C PRO A 31 4.93 -10.52 10.14
N PRO A 32 3.82 -10.94 10.76
CA PRO A 32 3.84 -12.10 11.64
C PRO A 32 4.28 -13.35 10.88
N HIS A 33 4.94 -14.29 11.59
CA HIS A 33 5.59 -15.45 10.98
C HIS A 33 4.63 -16.26 10.07
N TYR A 34 3.40 -16.48 10.51
CA TYR A 34 2.39 -17.20 9.74
C TYR A 34 2.09 -16.53 8.38
N ALA A 35 2.09 -15.20 8.32
CA ALA A 35 1.81 -14.47 7.09
C ALA A 35 2.99 -14.57 6.13
N LYS A 36 4.23 -14.53 6.65
CA LYS A 36 5.44 -14.73 5.85
C LYS A 36 5.46 -16.13 5.23
N GLU A 37 5.15 -17.16 6.00
CA GLU A 37 5.07 -18.54 5.52
C GLU A 37 3.98 -18.72 4.48
N ALA A 38 2.77 -18.20 4.73
CA ALA A 38 1.65 -18.31 3.80
C ALA A 38 1.95 -17.63 2.44
N VAL A 39 2.50 -16.41 2.47
CA VAL A 39 2.89 -15.70 1.24
C VAL A 39 4.05 -16.42 0.54
N GLY A 40 5.02 -16.93 1.31
CA GLY A 40 6.14 -17.70 0.79
C GLY A 40 5.70 -18.98 0.09
N ALA A 41 4.80 -19.76 0.70
CA ALA A 41 4.23 -20.97 0.13
C ALA A 41 3.50 -20.67 -1.18
N ARG A 42 2.59 -19.69 -1.18
CA ARG A 42 1.83 -19.29 -2.37
C ARG A 42 2.75 -18.81 -3.50
N THR A 43 3.80 -18.07 -3.18
CA THR A 43 4.80 -17.61 -4.15
C THR A 43 5.54 -18.80 -4.76
N ARG A 44 6.00 -19.75 -3.94
CA ARG A 44 6.68 -20.96 -4.42
C ARG A 44 5.79 -21.79 -5.34
N ASP A 45 4.52 -21.97 -4.99
CA ASP A 45 3.57 -22.74 -5.80
C ASP A 45 3.36 -22.10 -7.18
N ARG A 46 3.27 -20.77 -7.23
CA ARG A 46 3.18 -20.03 -8.50
C ARG A 46 4.42 -20.17 -9.35
N LEU A 47 5.60 -20.05 -8.74
CA LEU A 47 6.86 -20.23 -9.46
C LEU A 47 7.01 -21.66 -9.98
N ARG A 48 6.58 -22.67 -9.22
CA ARG A 48 6.53 -24.06 -9.69
C ARG A 48 5.56 -24.24 -10.86
N ALA A 49 4.37 -23.64 -10.77
CA ALA A 49 3.40 -23.69 -11.86
C ALA A 49 3.94 -23.00 -13.14
N PHE A 50 4.61 -21.86 -12.98
CA PHE A 50 5.29 -21.16 -14.07
C PHE A 50 6.42 -22.01 -14.66
N GLY A 51 7.27 -22.62 -13.82
CA GLY A 51 8.35 -23.53 -14.24
C GLY A 51 7.82 -24.67 -15.12
N ARG A 52 6.77 -25.36 -14.67
CA ARG A 52 6.12 -26.41 -15.48
C ARG A 52 5.58 -25.92 -16.81
N ARG A 53 5.14 -24.66 -16.88
CA ARG A 53 4.59 -24.05 -18.10
C ARG A 53 5.70 -23.77 -19.12
N ILE A 54 6.87 -23.32 -18.68
CA ILE A 54 8.01 -23.01 -19.57
C ILE A 54 8.84 -24.25 -19.95
N GLU A 55 8.81 -25.31 -19.15
CA GLU A 55 9.43 -26.61 -19.46
C GLU A 55 8.62 -27.42 -20.49
N GLY A 56 7.46 -26.91 -20.92
CA GLY A 56 6.63 -27.56 -21.91
C GLY A 56 7.32 -27.69 -23.28
N PRO A 57 7.02 -28.75 -24.04
CA PRO A 57 7.59 -28.92 -25.38
C PRO A 57 7.10 -27.80 -26.32
N GLY A 58 8.02 -27.24 -27.11
CA GLY A 58 7.70 -26.23 -28.12
C GLY A 58 7.54 -24.80 -27.59
N VAL A 59 7.81 -24.56 -26.30
CA VAL A 59 7.78 -23.21 -25.74
C VAL A 59 8.94 -22.38 -26.26
N THR A 60 8.63 -21.22 -26.81
CA THR A 60 9.63 -20.26 -27.26
C THR A 60 10.10 -19.33 -26.13
N ALA A 61 11.26 -18.71 -26.32
CA ALA A 61 11.76 -17.70 -25.39
C ALA A 61 10.82 -16.48 -25.30
N GLU A 62 10.21 -16.09 -26.43
CA GLU A 62 9.29 -14.96 -26.51
C GLU A 62 8.00 -15.21 -25.72
N GLU A 63 7.42 -16.41 -25.85
CA GLU A 63 6.26 -16.83 -25.06
C GLU A 63 6.58 -16.88 -23.57
N SER A 64 7.75 -17.42 -23.21
CA SER A 64 8.21 -17.47 -21.81
C SER A 64 8.35 -16.08 -21.21
N MET A 65 8.88 -15.13 -21.97
CA MET A 65 8.97 -13.73 -21.55
C MET A 65 7.58 -13.10 -21.35
N CYS A 66 6.66 -13.35 -22.28
CA CYS A 66 5.28 -12.85 -22.17
C CYS A 66 4.60 -13.38 -20.89
N TRP A 67 4.70 -14.68 -20.62
CA TRP A 67 4.14 -15.28 -19.41
C TRP A 67 4.81 -14.79 -18.13
N TRP A 68 6.10 -14.48 -18.19
CA TRP A 68 6.80 -13.88 -17.05
C TRP A 68 6.26 -12.47 -16.74
N ASP A 69 6.00 -11.68 -17.78
CA ASP A 69 5.38 -10.36 -17.63
C ASP A 69 3.96 -10.44 -17.10
N GLU A 70 3.16 -11.40 -17.59
CA GLU A 70 1.83 -11.70 -17.05
C GLU A 70 1.89 -12.05 -15.56
N LEU A 71 2.77 -12.97 -15.16
CA LEU A 71 2.94 -13.38 -13.77
C LEU A 71 3.26 -12.19 -12.85
N LYS A 72 4.15 -11.29 -13.29
CA LYS A 72 4.48 -10.05 -12.55
C LYS A 72 3.28 -9.13 -12.44
N ARG A 73 2.56 -8.88 -13.54
CA ARG A 73 1.37 -8.02 -13.56
C ARG A 73 0.28 -8.56 -12.63
N ASP A 74 0.02 -9.86 -12.65
CA ASP A 74 -0.98 -10.48 -11.79
C ASP A 74 -0.58 -10.42 -10.32
N SER A 75 0.70 -10.61 -10.01
CA SER A 75 1.22 -10.47 -8.64
C SER A 75 1.03 -9.05 -8.09
N VAL A 76 1.27 -8.03 -8.92
CA VAL A 76 1.00 -6.62 -8.57
C VAL A 76 -0.50 -6.40 -8.39
N ARG A 77 -1.32 -6.85 -9.33
CA ARG A 77 -2.79 -6.69 -9.28
C ARG A 77 -3.36 -7.24 -7.98
N GLU A 78 -3.00 -8.46 -7.60
CA GLU A 78 -3.48 -9.07 -6.36
C GLU A 78 -3.01 -8.33 -5.11
N THR A 79 -1.78 -7.83 -5.11
CA THR A 79 -1.25 -7.04 -3.99
C THR A 79 -2.02 -5.72 -3.85
N LEU A 80 -2.38 -5.09 -4.97
CA LEU A 80 -3.20 -3.87 -4.96
C LEU A 80 -4.63 -4.15 -4.50
N LEU A 81 -5.24 -5.25 -4.95
CA LEU A 81 -6.58 -5.67 -4.51
C LEU A 81 -6.61 -5.91 -3.01
N THR A 82 -5.66 -6.67 -2.47
CA THR A 82 -5.56 -6.92 -1.03
C THR A 82 -5.34 -5.63 -0.24
N THR A 83 -4.53 -4.70 -0.75
CA THR A 83 -4.34 -3.39 -0.13
C THR A 83 -5.62 -2.56 -0.12
N GLY A 84 -6.35 -2.51 -1.24
CA GLY A 84 -7.63 -1.81 -1.36
C GLY A 84 -8.71 -2.40 -0.45
N GLU A 85 -8.75 -3.73 -0.33
CA GLU A 85 -9.62 -4.42 0.62
C GLU A 85 -9.28 -4.05 2.07
N GLN A 86 -8.00 -4.03 2.45
CA GLN A 86 -7.57 -3.63 3.79
C GLN A 86 -7.97 -2.19 4.13
N MET A 87 -7.80 -1.27 3.18
CA MET A 87 -8.26 0.12 3.34
C MET A 87 -9.77 0.19 3.52
N THR A 88 -10.53 -0.56 2.71
CA THR A 88 -12.00 -0.61 2.79
C THR A 88 -12.48 -1.17 4.12
N ARG A 89 -11.88 -2.26 4.60
CA ARG A 89 -12.19 -2.87 5.91
C ARG A 89 -11.90 -1.91 7.06
N THR A 90 -10.73 -1.26 7.03
CA THR A 90 -10.33 -0.27 8.05
C THR A 90 -11.32 0.90 8.07
N ARG A 91 -11.69 1.44 6.90
CA ARG A 91 -12.66 2.52 6.78
C ARG A 91 -14.03 2.11 7.36
N ARG A 92 -14.54 0.93 6.99
CA ARG A 92 -15.82 0.42 7.51
C ARG A 92 -15.79 0.27 9.03
N SER A 93 -14.71 -0.29 9.58
CA SER A 93 -14.52 -0.43 11.03
C SER A 93 -14.54 0.92 11.74
N LEU A 94 -13.80 1.91 11.22
CA LEU A 94 -13.78 3.26 11.79
C LEU A 94 -15.14 3.94 11.68
N SER A 95 -15.83 3.84 10.53
CA SER A 95 -17.18 4.38 10.37
C SER A 95 -18.18 3.76 11.36
N GLN A 96 -18.06 2.46 11.65
CA GLN A 96 -18.89 1.79 12.65
C GLN A 96 -18.59 2.30 14.07
N LYS A 97 -17.31 2.42 14.44
CA LYS A 97 -16.91 2.97 15.75
C LYS A 97 -17.39 4.41 15.93
N LEU A 98 -17.24 5.25 14.90
CA LEU A 98 -17.74 6.63 14.91
C LEU A 98 -19.26 6.67 15.04
N ARG A 99 -19.98 5.78 14.35
CA ARG A 99 -21.43 5.67 14.51
C ARG A 99 -21.80 5.34 15.96
N TRP A 100 -21.14 4.38 16.58
CA TRP A 100 -21.39 4.04 17.99
C TRP A 100 -21.12 5.21 18.94
N LEU A 101 -20.03 5.94 18.72
CA LEU A 101 -19.70 7.13 19.51
C LEU A 101 -20.73 8.27 19.34
N VAL A 102 -21.21 8.49 18.12
CA VAL A 102 -22.21 9.54 17.81
C VAL A 102 -23.60 9.14 18.30
N SER A 103 -23.94 7.85 18.24
CA SER A 103 -25.24 7.33 18.70
C SER A 103 -25.36 7.23 20.22
N GLY A 104 -24.33 7.58 21.00
CA GLY A 104 -24.42 7.70 22.46
C GLY A 104 -24.76 6.41 23.19
N THR A 105 -24.54 5.23 22.58
CA THR A 105 -24.68 3.97 23.30
C THR A 105 -23.40 3.72 24.09
N ASP A 106 -23.29 4.40 25.22
CA ASP A 106 -22.38 4.00 26.29
C ASP A 106 -22.66 2.53 26.61
N THR A 107 -21.71 1.66 26.30
CA THR A 107 -21.67 0.30 26.86
C THR A 107 -21.18 0.39 28.29
N SER A 108 -21.94 1.10 29.14
CA SER A 108 -21.90 0.90 30.58
C SER A 108 -22.89 -0.21 30.92
N GLY A 109 -22.38 -1.43 31.10
CA GLY A 109 -23.03 -2.48 31.88
C GLY A 109 -24.36 -3.03 31.39
N SER A 110 -24.31 -4.09 30.57
CA SER A 110 -25.24 -5.22 30.75
C SER A 110 -24.62 -6.46 30.15
N ASN A 111 -24.16 -7.31 31.05
CA ASN A 111 -23.91 -8.73 30.83
C ASN A 111 -25.29 -9.40 30.72
N PRO A 112 -25.80 -9.79 29.53
CA PRO A 112 -26.98 -10.64 29.47
C PRO A 112 -26.52 -12.02 29.94
N GLY A 113 -27.02 -12.41 31.12
CA GLY A 113 -26.64 -13.64 31.80
C GLY A 113 -26.57 -14.83 30.86
N CYS A 114 -25.44 -15.53 30.93
CA CYS A 114 -25.38 -16.95 30.62
C CYS A 114 -26.38 -17.66 31.53
N HIS A 115 -27.58 -17.95 31.01
CA HIS A 115 -28.40 -19.01 31.55
C HIS A 115 -27.88 -20.33 30.97
N CYS A 116 -27.46 -21.19 31.89
CA CYS A 116 -27.20 -22.60 31.69
C CYS A 116 -28.46 -23.30 31.15
#